data_AF-A0A967PY49-F1
#
_entry.id   AF-A0A967PY49-F1
#
_cell.length_a   1.000
_cell.length_b   1.000
_cell.length_c   1.000
_cell.angle_alpha   90.00
_cell.angle_beta   90.00
_cell.angle_gamma   90.00
#
_symmetry.space_group_name_H-M   'P 1'
#
loop_
_entity.id
_entity.type
_entity.pdbx_description
1 polymer ?
#
loop_
_entity_poly.entity_id
_entity_poly.type
_entity_poly.pdbx_seq_one_letter_code
_entity_poly.pdbx_strand_id
1 'polypeptide(L)'
;VPVLDETNRCLRRLTQGLVSSLRREIQDHRAHLRRLIERRFFREPLQILLPLQQRLDDWTLRLVRGLDQWVILQRQRLQGLVRHLFQVSPQKAMLQWEERRRMLQHRLLRQGVARLQWERKRLDGAAKNLNALSPLAILERGYSIATFKGKALKSARAVKPGDPVEVRLAKGRLDCRVLKKKME
;
A
#
# COMPACT_ATOMS: atom_id res chain seq x y z
N VAL A 1 -23.18 125.63 -16.78
CA VAL A 1 -24.32 125.04 -16.03
C VAL A 1 -23.75 124.14 -14.94
N PRO A 2 -23.73 124.57 -13.67
CA PRO A 2 -23.06 123.88 -12.55
C PRO A 2 -23.61 122.46 -12.29
N VAL A 3 -24.85 122.20 -12.71
CA VAL A 3 -25.53 120.90 -12.56
C VAL A 3 -24.89 119.77 -13.38
N LEU A 4 -24.28 120.09 -14.53
CA LEU A 4 -23.57 119.09 -15.38
C LEU A 4 -22.21 118.67 -14.79
N ASP A 5 -21.55 119.56 -14.04
CA ASP A 5 -20.29 119.25 -13.36
C ASP A 5 -20.52 118.45 -12.08
N GLU A 6 -21.62 118.70 -11.36
CA GLU A 6 -22.01 117.93 -10.18
C GLU A 6 -22.44 116.50 -10.53
N THR A 7 -23.25 116.34 -11.59
CA THR A 7 -23.65 115.03 -12.10
C THR A 7 -22.46 114.22 -12.62
N ASN A 8 -21.52 114.86 -13.34
CA ASN A 8 -20.27 114.21 -13.76
C ASN A 8 -19.37 113.81 -12.57
N ARG A 9 -19.27 114.63 -11.53
CA ARG A 9 -18.54 114.26 -10.30
C ARG A 9 -19.20 113.09 -9.58
N CYS A 10 -20.53 113.05 -9.55
CA CYS A 10 -21.28 111.94 -8.95
C CYS A 10 -21.08 110.64 -9.75
N LEU A 11 -21.18 110.69 -11.08
CA LEU A 11 -20.90 109.55 -11.97
C LEU A 11 -19.46 109.06 -11.84
N ARG A 12 -18.47 109.96 -11.72
CA ARG A 12 -17.07 109.59 -11.49
C ARG A 12 -16.86 108.93 -10.13
N ARG A 13 -17.55 109.39 -9.08
CA ARG A 13 -17.50 108.75 -7.74
C ARG A 13 -18.16 107.37 -7.75
N LEU A 14 -19.31 107.22 -8.39
CA LEU A 14 -20.00 105.93 -8.51
C LEU A 14 -19.21 104.92 -9.35
N THR A 15 -18.60 105.35 -10.46
CA THR A 15 -17.75 104.47 -11.28
C THR A 15 -16.45 104.09 -10.56
N GLN A 16 -15.80 105.02 -9.84
CA GLN A 16 -14.65 104.70 -8.98
C GLN A 16 -15.05 103.75 -7.83
N GLY A 17 -16.23 103.93 -7.25
CA GLY A 17 -16.82 103.02 -6.26
C GLY A 17 -17.04 101.60 -6.80
N LEU A 18 -17.70 101.48 -7.96
CA LEU A 18 -17.91 100.20 -8.63
C LEU A 18 -16.60 99.51 -9.01
N VAL A 19 -15.63 100.24 -9.59
CA VAL A 19 -14.34 99.67 -9.98
C VAL A 19 -13.55 99.17 -8.76
N SER A 20 -13.59 99.90 -7.64
CA SER A 20 -12.93 99.48 -6.40
C SER A 20 -13.63 98.28 -5.73
N SER A 21 -14.96 98.23 -5.78
CA SER A 21 -15.76 97.07 -5.34
C SER A 21 -15.45 95.83 -6.16
N LEU A 22 -15.48 95.92 -7.50
CA LEU A 22 -15.16 94.80 -8.38
C LEU A 22 -13.72 94.33 -8.21
N ARG A 23 -12.77 95.25 -8.04
CA ARG A 23 -11.37 94.89 -7.77
C ARG A 23 -11.22 94.15 -6.44
N ARG A 24 -11.94 94.56 -5.40
CA ARG A 24 -11.95 93.91 -4.09
C ARG A 24 -12.56 92.50 -4.20
N GLU A 25 -13.68 92.35 -4.89
CA GLU A 25 -14.35 91.05 -5.09
C GLU A 25 -13.47 90.07 -5.89
N ILE A 26 -12.80 90.55 -6.94
CA ILE A 26 -11.83 89.73 -7.70
C ILE A 26 -10.63 89.35 -6.83
N GLN A 27 -10.13 90.24 -5.97
CA GLN A 27 -9.06 89.94 -5.02
C GLN A 27 -9.48 88.91 -3.98
N ASP A 28 -10.70 89.03 -3.44
CA ASP A 28 -11.26 88.11 -2.45
C ASP A 28 -11.46 86.72 -3.06
N HIS A 29 -11.99 86.63 -4.29
CA HIS A 29 -12.09 85.37 -5.02
C HIS A 29 -10.72 84.78 -5.35
N ARG A 30 -9.73 85.58 -5.75
CA ARG A 30 -8.36 85.10 -5.96
C ARG A 30 -7.71 84.61 -4.66
N ALA A 31 -7.93 85.30 -3.55
CA ALA A 31 -7.46 84.87 -2.24
C ALA A 31 -8.15 83.59 -1.77
N HIS A 32 -9.46 83.45 -2.04
CA HIS A 32 -10.23 82.25 -1.76
C HIS A 32 -9.74 81.04 -2.58
N LEU A 33 -9.52 81.24 -3.89
CA LEU A 33 -8.94 80.22 -4.77
C LEU A 33 -7.53 79.83 -4.32
N ARG A 34 -6.68 80.79 -3.96
CA ARG A 34 -5.37 80.50 -3.37
C ARG A 34 -5.50 79.66 -2.10
N ARG A 35 -6.36 80.04 -1.16
CA ARG A 35 -6.60 79.26 0.07
C ARG A 35 -7.10 77.85 -0.20
N LEU A 36 -7.92 77.64 -1.24
CA LEU A 36 -8.40 76.30 -1.63
C LEU A 36 -7.28 75.47 -2.28
N ILE A 37 -6.48 76.06 -3.15
CA ILE A 37 -5.35 75.40 -3.84
C ILE A 37 -4.19 75.13 -2.88
N GLU A 38 -4.01 75.95 -1.84
CA GLU A 38 -2.99 75.74 -0.80
C GLU A 38 -3.34 74.63 0.19
N ARG A 39 -4.57 74.12 0.18
CA ARG A 39 -4.91 72.92 0.96
C ARG A 39 -4.14 71.73 0.39
N ARG A 40 -3.49 70.99 1.28
CA ARG A 40 -2.65 69.80 1.00
C ARG A 40 -3.27 68.82 -0.01
N PHE A 41 -4.60 68.71 -0.02
CA PHE A 41 -5.36 67.87 -0.93
C PHE A 41 -5.14 68.18 -2.43
N PHE A 42 -4.98 69.45 -2.82
CA PHE A 42 -4.84 69.84 -4.23
C PHE A 42 -3.38 70.04 -4.67
N ARG A 43 -2.43 70.16 -3.74
CA ARG A 43 -1.00 70.26 -4.08
C ARG A 43 -0.38 68.91 -4.40
N GLU A 44 -0.82 67.85 -3.73
CA GLU A 44 -0.20 66.51 -3.83
C GLU A 44 -1.25 65.38 -3.91
N PRO A 45 -2.21 65.43 -4.85
CA PRO A 45 -3.25 64.39 -4.97
C PRO A 45 -2.65 62.99 -5.20
N LEU A 46 -1.50 62.92 -5.88
CA LEU A 46 -0.76 61.67 -6.10
C LEU A 46 -0.23 61.06 -4.80
N GLN A 47 0.14 61.87 -3.79
CA GLN A 47 0.63 61.34 -2.50
C GLN A 47 -0.48 60.70 -1.65
N ILE A 48 -1.74 61.08 -1.87
CA ILE A 48 -2.90 60.45 -1.20
C ILE A 48 -3.26 59.13 -1.88
N LEU A 49 -3.09 59.05 -3.20
CA LEU A 49 -3.40 57.85 -3.99
C LEU A 49 -2.33 56.76 -3.85
N LEU A 50 -1.06 57.13 -3.69
CA LEU A 50 0.07 56.19 -3.56
C LEU A 50 -0.11 55.15 -2.44
N PRO A 51 -0.43 55.53 -1.18
CA PRO A 51 -0.69 54.54 -0.11
C PRO A 51 -1.90 53.66 -0.40
N LEU A 52 -2.91 54.19 -1.10
CA LEU A 52 -4.11 53.43 -1.46
C LEU A 52 -3.80 52.38 -2.53
N GLN A 53 -2.96 52.73 -3.51
CA GLN A 53 -2.43 51.82 -4.52
C GLN A 53 -1.54 50.74 -3.88
N GLN A 54 -0.61 51.12 -3.00
CA GLN A 54 0.23 50.17 -2.26
C GLN A 54 -0.61 49.20 -1.42
N ARG A 55 -1.70 49.68 -0.80
CA ARG A 55 -2.65 48.80 -0.11
C ARG A 55 -3.33 47.86 -1.09
N LEU A 56 -3.82 48.32 -2.24
CA LEU A 56 -4.40 47.41 -3.23
C LEU A 56 -3.42 46.31 -3.65
N ASP A 57 -2.16 46.68 -3.92
CA ASP A 57 -1.10 45.74 -4.28
C ASP A 57 -0.85 44.71 -3.17
N ASP A 58 -0.70 45.15 -1.92
CA ASP A 58 -0.52 44.27 -0.76
C ASP A 58 -1.71 43.30 -0.57
N TRP A 59 -2.93 43.78 -0.75
CA TRP A 59 -4.13 42.96 -0.60
C TRP A 59 -4.26 41.95 -1.74
N THR A 60 -3.98 42.35 -2.98
CA THR A 60 -3.95 41.41 -4.12
C THR A 60 -2.91 40.33 -3.92
N LEU A 61 -1.71 40.70 -3.46
CA LEU A 61 -0.61 39.76 -3.26
C LEU A 61 -0.91 38.78 -2.11
N ARG A 62 -1.55 39.24 -1.04
CA ARG A 62 -2.06 38.37 0.04
C ARG A 62 -3.16 37.43 -0.45
N LEU A 63 -4.09 37.93 -1.26
CA LEU A 63 -5.22 37.14 -1.79
C LEU A 63 -4.71 36.03 -2.71
N VAL A 64 -3.83 36.36 -3.67
CA VAL A 64 -3.23 35.39 -4.59
C VAL A 64 -2.45 34.32 -3.82
N ARG A 65 -1.59 34.72 -2.87
CA ARG A 65 -0.87 33.74 -2.03
C ARG A 65 -1.81 32.86 -1.21
N GLY A 66 -2.88 33.43 -0.66
CA GLY A 66 -3.89 32.68 0.10
C GLY A 66 -4.64 31.67 -0.77
N LEU A 67 -5.00 32.06 -2.00
CA LEU A 67 -5.63 31.15 -2.97
C LEU A 67 -4.69 30.03 -3.39
N ASP A 68 -3.43 30.32 -3.69
CA ASP A 68 -2.44 29.31 -4.04
C ASP A 68 -2.26 28.28 -2.91
N GLN A 69 -2.11 28.76 -1.67
CA GLN A 69 -2.01 27.89 -0.50
C GLN A 69 -3.28 27.06 -0.30
N TRP A 70 -4.46 27.66 -0.50
CA TRP A 70 -5.73 26.96 -0.39
C TRP A 70 -5.86 25.85 -1.45
N VAL A 71 -5.53 26.14 -2.71
CA VAL A 71 -5.54 25.15 -3.81
C VAL A 71 -4.58 23.99 -3.50
N ILE A 72 -3.38 24.28 -2.99
CA ILE A 72 -2.41 23.25 -2.59
C ILE A 72 -3.02 22.36 -1.49
N LEU A 73 -3.63 22.95 -0.45
CA LEU A 73 -4.23 22.20 0.64
C LEU A 73 -5.40 21.33 0.16
N GLN A 74 -6.26 21.84 -0.72
CA GLN A 74 -7.37 21.06 -1.28
C GLN A 74 -6.86 19.90 -2.15
N ARG A 75 -5.81 20.13 -2.95
CA ARG A 75 -5.18 19.05 -3.73
C ARG A 75 -4.60 17.97 -2.82
N GLN A 76 -3.93 18.36 -1.73
CA GLN A 76 -3.41 17.40 -0.75
C GLN A 76 -4.52 16.60 -0.06
N ARG A 77 -5.62 17.25 0.33
CA ARG A 77 -6.81 16.58 0.88
C ARG A 77 -7.41 15.58 -0.11
N LEU A 78 -7.60 15.98 -1.36
CA LEU A 78 -8.09 15.10 -2.42
C LEU A 78 -7.17 13.91 -2.63
N GLN A 79 -5.85 14.14 -2.71
CA GLN A 79 -4.88 13.05 -2.82
C GLN A 79 -4.92 12.11 -1.60
N GLY A 80 -5.09 12.65 -0.39
CA GLY A 80 -5.28 11.86 0.83
C GLY A 80 -6.53 10.99 0.76
N LEU A 81 -7.68 11.57 0.41
CA LEU A 81 -8.95 10.85 0.25
C LEU A 81 -8.87 9.78 -0.84
N VAL A 82 -8.26 10.09 -1.98
CA VAL A 82 -8.03 9.14 -3.07
C VAL A 82 -7.14 8.00 -2.61
N ARG A 83 -6.05 8.29 -1.88
CA ARG A 83 -5.18 7.25 -1.30
C ARG A 83 -5.93 6.37 -0.30
N HIS A 84 -6.74 6.95 0.58
CA HIS A 84 -7.58 6.20 1.50
C HIS A 84 -8.59 5.31 0.75
N LEU A 85 -9.23 5.84 -0.31
CA LEU A 85 -10.15 5.08 -1.13
C LEU A 85 -9.45 3.93 -1.87
N PHE A 86 -8.21 4.13 -2.34
CA PHE A 86 -7.41 3.06 -2.95
C PHE A 86 -6.86 2.04 -1.94
N GLN A 87 -6.59 2.42 -0.70
CA GLN A 87 -6.17 1.50 0.35
C GLN A 87 -7.35 0.67 0.88
N VAL A 88 -8.52 1.29 0.99
CA VAL A 88 -9.78 0.61 1.34
C VAL A 88 -10.36 -0.13 0.13
N SER A 89 -9.88 0.13 -1.09
CA SER A 89 -10.35 -0.55 -2.29
C SER A 89 -10.10 -2.06 -2.17
N PRO A 90 -11.18 -2.84 -2.01
CA PRO A 90 -11.08 -4.28 -1.79
C PRO A 90 -10.55 -5.00 -3.03
N GLN A 91 -10.53 -4.36 -4.21
CA GLN A 91 -10.13 -4.98 -5.48
C GLN A 91 -8.65 -5.40 -5.49
N LYS A 92 -7.73 -4.54 -5.05
CA LYS A 92 -6.30 -4.90 -4.97
C LYS A 92 -6.06 -5.99 -3.93
N ALA A 93 -6.70 -5.86 -2.77
CA ALA A 93 -6.63 -6.88 -1.74
C ALA A 93 -7.17 -8.22 -2.26
N MET A 94 -8.34 -8.24 -2.89
CA MET A 94 -8.96 -9.44 -3.47
C MET A 94 -8.07 -10.13 -4.49
N LEU A 95 -7.42 -9.37 -5.38
CA LEU A 95 -6.49 -9.95 -6.36
C LEU A 95 -5.27 -10.60 -5.68
N GLN A 96 -4.71 -9.95 -4.66
CA GLN A 96 -3.64 -10.52 -3.83
C GLN A 96 -4.10 -11.76 -3.05
N TRP A 97 -5.32 -11.75 -2.50
CA TRP A 97 -5.89 -12.90 -1.80
C TRP A 97 -6.14 -14.08 -2.77
N GLU A 98 -6.59 -13.81 -4.00
CA GLU A 98 -6.77 -14.84 -5.03
C GLU A 98 -5.45 -15.46 -5.47
N GLU A 99 -4.42 -14.65 -5.72
CA GLU A 99 -3.08 -15.14 -6.04
C GLU A 99 -2.51 -15.97 -4.88
N ARG A 100 -2.65 -15.49 -3.65
CA ARG A 100 -2.20 -16.20 -2.45
C ARG A 100 -2.96 -17.50 -2.26
N ARG A 101 -4.28 -17.53 -2.51
CA ARG A 101 -5.10 -18.74 -2.51
C ARG A 101 -4.61 -19.75 -3.55
N ARG A 102 -4.37 -19.30 -4.79
CA ARG A 102 -3.85 -20.16 -5.88
C ARG A 102 -2.48 -20.74 -5.53
N MET A 103 -1.56 -19.92 -5.02
CA MET A 103 -0.24 -20.39 -4.59
C MET A 103 -0.33 -21.44 -3.48
N LEU A 104 -1.15 -21.19 -2.44
CA LEU A 104 -1.34 -22.13 -1.34
C LEU A 104 -1.99 -23.43 -1.80
N GLN A 105 -3.00 -23.37 -2.68
CA GLN A 105 -3.61 -24.56 -3.28
C GLN A 105 -2.59 -25.39 -4.06
N HIS A 106 -1.78 -24.74 -4.89
CA HIS A 106 -0.78 -25.44 -5.69
C HIS A 106 0.29 -26.09 -4.81
N ARG A 107 0.70 -25.42 -3.73
CA ARG A 107 1.65 -25.97 -2.74
C ARG A 107 1.05 -27.16 -1.98
N LEU A 108 -0.21 -27.06 -1.56
CA LEU A 108 -0.92 -28.13 -0.86
C LEU A 108 -1.01 -29.39 -1.73
N LEU A 109 -1.40 -29.24 -2.99
CA LEU A 109 -1.51 -30.39 -3.92
C LEU A 109 -0.15 -31.04 -4.15
N ARG A 110 0.90 -30.26 -4.40
CA ARG A 110 2.26 -30.80 -4.59
C ARG A 110 2.77 -31.55 -3.37
N GLN A 111 2.63 -30.97 -2.18
CA GLN A 111 3.09 -31.61 -0.94
C GLN A 111 2.21 -32.81 -0.56
N GLY A 112 0.90 -32.75 -0.80
CA GLY A 112 -0.03 -33.85 -0.56
C GLY A 112 0.31 -35.07 -1.43
N VAL A 113 0.51 -34.86 -2.73
CA VAL A 113 0.91 -35.94 -3.65
C VAL A 113 2.27 -36.52 -3.28
N ALA A 114 3.26 -35.68 -3.00
CA ALA A 114 4.58 -36.15 -2.58
C ALA A 114 4.52 -36.99 -1.29
N ARG A 115 3.70 -36.56 -0.31
CA ARG A 115 3.53 -37.29 0.94
C ARG A 115 2.84 -38.62 0.76
N LEU A 116 1.78 -38.69 -0.06
CA LEU A 116 1.12 -39.94 -0.41
C LEU A 116 2.07 -40.92 -1.10
N GLN A 117 2.89 -40.45 -2.05
CA GLN A 117 3.89 -41.28 -2.71
C GLN A 117 4.95 -41.80 -1.74
N TRP A 118 5.39 -40.97 -0.79
CA TRP A 118 6.36 -41.38 0.23
C TRP A 118 5.78 -42.45 1.16
N GLU A 119 4.57 -42.26 1.67
CA GLU A 119 3.88 -43.24 2.52
C GLU A 119 3.63 -44.55 1.75
N ARG A 120 3.25 -44.49 0.47
CA ARG A 120 3.09 -45.68 -0.39
C ARG A 120 4.39 -46.47 -0.49
N LYS A 121 5.52 -45.80 -0.78
CA LYS A 121 6.84 -46.44 -0.84
C LYS A 121 7.25 -47.05 0.50
N ARG A 122 6.93 -46.38 1.62
CA ARG A 122 7.21 -46.89 2.96
C ARG A 122 6.43 -48.16 3.25
N LEU A 123 5.14 -48.20 2.89
CA LEU A 123 4.29 -49.37 2.99
C LEU A 123 4.79 -50.53 2.12
N ASP A 124 5.13 -50.26 0.87
CA ASP A 124 5.67 -51.29 -0.05
C ASP A 124 6.99 -51.87 0.46
N GLY A 125 7.87 -51.03 1.03
CA GLY A 125 9.11 -51.47 1.67
C GLY A 125 8.85 -52.35 2.90
N ALA A 126 7.94 -51.93 3.77
CA ALA A 126 7.55 -52.72 4.94
C ALA A 126 6.92 -54.07 4.55
N ALA A 127 6.07 -54.09 3.53
CA ALA A 127 5.47 -55.32 3.00
C ALA A 127 6.52 -56.27 2.43
N LYS A 128 7.51 -55.76 1.68
CA LYS A 128 8.63 -56.56 1.18
C LYS A 128 9.47 -57.14 2.32
N ASN A 129 9.74 -56.36 3.36
CA ASN A 129 10.47 -56.83 4.53
C ASN A 129 9.69 -57.91 5.28
N LEU A 130 8.38 -57.73 5.46
CA LEU A 130 7.50 -58.73 6.08
C LEU A 130 7.50 -60.04 5.28
N ASN A 131 7.40 -59.95 3.95
CA ASN A 131 7.46 -61.10 3.07
C ASN A 131 8.83 -61.80 3.14
N ALA A 132 9.93 -61.06 3.16
CA ALA A 132 11.27 -61.63 3.29
C ALA A 132 11.52 -62.34 4.64
N LEU A 133 10.86 -61.89 5.71
CA LEU A 133 10.92 -62.48 7.04
C LEU A 133 9.91 -63.63 7.22
N SER A 134 9.00 -63.85 6.26
CA SER A 134 8.04 -64.94 6.31
C SER A 134 8.74 -66.28 6.09
N PRO A 135 8.53 -67.30 6.95
CA PRO A 135 9.05 -68.65 6.76
C PRO A 135 8.71 -69.25 5.39
N LEU A 136 7.58 -68.84 4.81
CA LEU A 136 7.16 -69.22 3.46
C LEU A 136 8.14 -68.72 2.38
N ALA A 137 8.67 -67.51 2.48
CA ALA A 137 9.61 -66.97 1.50
C ALA A 137 10.98 -67.65 1.57
N ILE A 138 11.37 -68.16 2.74
CA ILE A 138 12.56 -69.01 2.90
C ILE A 138 12.32 -70.36 2.21
N LEU A 139 11.14 -70.94 2.39
CA LEU A 139 10.76 -72.21 1.77
C LEU A 139 10.66 -72.09 0.23
N GLU A 140 10.07 -71.02 -0.31
CA GLU A 140 9.96 -70.78 -1.75
C GLU A 140 11.31 -70.59 -2.46
N ARG A 141 12.35 -70.17 -1.73
CA ARG A 141 13.73 -70.08 -2.25
C ARG A 141 14.43 -71.44 -2.37
N GLY A 142 13.72 -72.54 -2.13
CA GLY A 142 14.24 -73.91 -2.25
C GLY A 142 14.89 -74.44 -0.97
N TYR A 143 14.76 -73.73 0.15
CA TYR A 143 15.19 -74.25 1.45
C TYR A 143 14.08 -75.08 2.10
N SER A 144 14.47 -76.03 2.93
CA SER A 144 13.55 -76.91 3.67
C SER A 144 13.76 -76.75 5.17
N ILE A 145 12.68 -76.72 5.95
CA ILE A 145 12.76 -76.68 7.41
C ILE A 145 12.55 -78.11 7.93
N ALA A 146 13.60 -78.68 8.55
CA ALA A 146 13.52 -79.98 9.20
C ALA A 146 13.14 -79.83 10.67
N THR A 147 12.14 -80.59 11.13
CA THR A 147 11.64 -80.60 12.51
C THR A 147 11.70 -81.99 13.13
N PHE A 148 12.19 -82.06 14.37
CA PHE A 148 12.20 -83.26 15.19
C PHE A 148 11.37 -83.02 16.45
N LYS A 149 10.34 -83.83 16.68
CA LYS A 149 9.42 -83.69 17.84
C LYS A 149 8.88 -82.26 18.00
N GLY A 150 8.51 -81.61 16.89
CA GLY A 150 7.97 -80.24 16.88
C GLY A 150 9.00 -79.11 17.05
N LYS A 151 10.31 -79.40 17.18
CA LYS A 151 11.37 -78.39 17.23
C LYS A 151 12.21 -78.37 15.95
N ALA A 152 12.52 -77.19 15.44
CA ALA A 152 13.37 -77.02 14.27
C ALA A 152 14.81 -77.49 14.56
N LEU A 153 15.34 -78.35 13.68
CA LEU A 153 16.69 -78.89 13.77
C LEU A 153 17.72 -77.86 13.31
N LYS A 154 18.51 -77.34 14.24
CA LYS A 154 19.63 -76.42 13.94
C LYS A 154 21.00 -77.12 13.84
N SER A 155 21.12 -78.34 14.37
CA SER A 155 22.37 -79.09 14.40
C SER A 155 22.10 -80.58 14.25
N ALA A 156 22.98 -81.27 13.49
CA ALA A 156 22.95 -82.72 13.33
C ALA A 156 23.20 -83.48 14.64
N ARG A 157 23.59 -82.81 15.74
CA ARG A 157 23.75 -83.42 17.08
C ARG A 157 22.44 -83.78 17.77
N ALA A 158 21.32 -83.18 17.35
CA ALA A 158 20.04 -83.32 18.03
C ALA A 158 19.23 -84.58 17.66
N VAL A 159 19.68 -85.35 16.66
CA VAL A 159 18.97 -86.53 16.14
C VAL A 159 19.93 -87.71 15.98
N LYS A 160 19.40 -88.92 16.16
CA LYS A 160 20.10 -90.19 15.99
C LYS A 160 19.66 -90.89 14.69
N PRO A 161 20.52 -91.74 14.10
CA PRO A 161 20.08 -92.63 13.01
C PRO A 161 18.89 -93.48 13.46
N GLY A 162 17.85 -93.55 12.63
CA GLY A 162 16.59 -94.21 12.91
C GLY A 162 15.47 -93.28 13.41
N ASP A 163 15.77 -92.03 13.76
CA ASP A 163 14.77 -91.07 14.23
C ASP A 163 13.88 -90.55 13.06
N PRO A 164 12.56 -90.40 13.28
CA PRO A 164 11.65 -89.78 12.32
C PRO A 164 11.80 -88.25 12.35
N VAL A 165 11.92 -87.63 11.19
CA VAL A 165 12.09 -86.19 11.00
C VAL A 165 11.10 -85.72 9.94
N GLU A 166 10.33 -84.68 10.25
CA GLU A 166 9.41 -84.05 9.30
C GLU A 166 10.14 -82.94 8.57
N VAL A 167 10.10 -82.92 7.24
CA VAL A 167 10.71 -81.89 6.40
C VAL A 167 9.60 -81.12 5.71
N ARG A 168 9.52 -79.82 6.01
CA ARG A 168 8.57 -78.90 5.37
C ARG A 168 9.22 -78.20 4.19
N LEU A 169 8.55 -78.25 3.04
CA LEU A 169 8.94 -77.60 1.78
C LEU A 169 8.00 -76.42 1.48
N ALA A 170 8.27 -75.67 0.40
CA ALA A 170 7.38 -74.62 -0.10
C ALA A 170 5.96 -75.12 -0.34
N LYS A 171 5.85 -76.34 -0.89
CA LYS A 171 4.60 -77.05 -1.11
C LYS A 171 4.74 -78.48 -0.61
N GLY A 172 3.93 -78.84 0.38
CA GLY A 172 3.91 -80.19 0.96
C GLY A 172 4.84 -80.39 2.15
N ARG A 173 4.73 -81.59 2.72
CA ARG A 173 5.51 -82.08 3.87
C ARG A 173 5.97 -83.49 3.56
N LEU A 174 7.17 -83.83 4.01
CA LEU A 174 7.78 -85.14 3.83
C LEU A 174 8.12 -85.73 5.19
N ASP A 175 7.71 -86.97 5.42
CA ASP A 175 8.13 -87.74 6.58
C ASP A 175 9.38 -88.54 6.21
N CYS A 176 10.50 -88.17 6.83
CA CYS A 176 11.81 -88.71 6.53
C CYS A 176 12.35 -89.47 7.75
N ARG A 177 13.28 -90.40 7.51
CA ARG A 177 14.01 -91.10 8.58
C ARG A 177 15.50 -90.87 8.44
N VAL A 178 16.19 -90.59 9.55
CA VAL A 178 17.63 -90.35 9.53
C VAL A 178 18.36 -91.67 9.26
N LEU A 179 19.02 -91.81 8.11
CA LEU A 179 19.77 -93.03 7.77
C LEU A 179 21.20 -93.01 8.30
N LYS A 180 21.91 -91.90 8.09
CA LYS A 180 23.33 -91.76 8.47
C LYS A 180 23.64 -90.31 8.79
N LYS A 181 24.43 -90.09 9.84
CA LYS A 181 24.94 -88.77 10.23
C LYS A 181 26.38 -88.62 9.75
N LYS A 182 26.66 -87.58 8.99
CA LYS A 182 28.03 -87.09 8.72
C LYS A 182 28.20 -85.78 9.47
N MET A 183 29.33 -85.61 10.15
CA MET A 183 29.72 -84.32 10.73
C MET A 183 30.85 -83.78 9.86
N GLU A 184 30.57 -82.64 9.22
CA GLU A 184 31.59 -81.74 8.65
C GLU A 184 31.97 -80.69 9.71
#